data_AF-A0A9D1IJJ1-F1
#
_entry.id   AF-A0A9D1IJJ1-F1
#
_cell.length_a   1.000
_cell.length_b   1.000
_cell.length_c   1.000
_cell.angle_alpha   90.00
_cell.angle_beta   90.00
_cell.angle_gamma   90.00
#
_symmetry.space_group_name_H-M   'P 1'
#
loop_
_entity.id
_entity.type
_entity.pdbx_description
1 polymer ?
#
loop_
_entity_poly.entity_id
_entity_poly.type
_entity_poly.pdbx_seq_one_letter_code
_entity_poly.pdbx_strand_id
1 'polypeptide(L)'
;MKHIAILASGNGSNAENLARYFENDPCISVRVLLYDRENAPVCAKMQPYGIETIYFPRQIWKDEPDKIIDTLQSRDIDLIVLAGFLSFVDSKIIHAYDRRIINLHPSLLPKFGGKGMWGMHVHQAVVDAEEKESGITVHYVSDQIDGGEIIAQFKCDVAADETPESLAQKIHKLEHRHLPEVVRSLLTKNVYNLRIEDFDYPLPDEKIAKHPIAERDKCKLLLYRGGEISQHVFSDIADLLPDRSMLVYNNTRVINARLRFRKPEGGATIEIFCLEPLNPVDYALSFAATGECEWLCFVGNSKRWKAGRLSLPLIVDGKETLLHAEREGRNGNAFNIRFSWDAAGATFASILEAAGEIPIPPYLNRNTEPSDSVDYQTVYSRIEGSVAAPTAGLHFTEKTLAAIDKKGIARRELTLHVGAGTFQPVKSETIGEHEMHTEFISVTRQLIDELIDAKGKIIAVGTTSVRTLESLYYIGAALRENPDNPESALHVPQWMPYEHGDNLTARQALKAIASYMDANRLDRLVGSTQIIIAPGYKFHLVDGIVTNFHQPQSTLLLLVSAFVDGNWRAIYDYALSHDFRFLSYGDASLLLR
;
A
#
# COMPACT_ATOMS: atom_id res chain seq x y z
N MET A 1 -6.86 -5.89 15.56
CA MET A 1 -8.08 -6.71 15.65
C MET A 1 -9.18 -5.90 15.01
N LYS A 2 -9.96 -6.49 14.11
CA LYS A 2 -11.09 -5.89 13.43
C LYS A 2 -12.35 -6.08 14.25
N HIS A 3 -13.17 -5.06 14.39
CA HIS A 3 -14.36 -5.08 15.24
C HIS A 3 -15.63 -5.05 14.40
N ILE A 4 -16.56 -5.98 14.67
CA ILE A 4 -17.87 -5.98 14.03
C ILE A 4 -18.98 -5.57 14.99
N ALA A 5 -19.92 -4.79 14.50
CA ALA A 5 -21.19 -4.55 15.16
C ALA A 5 -22.28 -5.37 14.48
N ILE A 6 -23.11 -6.04 15.27
CA ILE A 6 -24.28 -6.78 14.76
C ILE A 6 -25.53 -5.99 15.09
N LEU A 7 -26.41 -5.83 14.10
CA LEU A 7 -27.72 -5.19 14.26
C LEU A 7 -28.79 -6.28 14.09
N ALA A 8 -29.72 -6.38 15.03
CA ALA A 8 -30.76 -7.41 15.00
C ALA A 8 -32.08 -6.97 15.67
N SER A 9 -33.20 -7.55 15.23
CA SER A 9 -34.54 -7.23 15.78
C SER A 9 -35.25 -8.39 16.49
N GLY A 10 -34.76 -9.62 16.39
CA GLY A 10 -35.54 -10.80 16.75
C GLY A 10 -34.73 -11.93 17.39
N ASN A 11 -34.93 -13.15 16.90
CA ASN A 11 -34.32 -14.37 17.45
C ASN A 11 -32.78 -14.39 17.32
N GLY A 12 -32.21 -13.70 16.31
CA GLY A 12 -30.77 -13.53 16.16
C GLY A 12 -29.97 -14.81 15.92
N SER A 13 -30.49 -15.77 15.13
CA SER A 13 -29.74 -17.00 14.80
C SER A 13 -28.42 -16.70 14.09
N ASN A 14 -28.43 -15.80 13.10
CA ASN A 14 -27.24 -15.35 12.38
C ASN A 14 -26.28 -14.58 13.29
N ALA A 15 -26.83 -13.76 14.18
CA ALA A 15 -26.04 -13.01 15.14
C ALA A 15 -25.29 -13.96 16.09
N GLU A 16 -25.97 -14.96 16.64
CA GLU A 16 -25.38 -15.99 17.50
C GLU A 16 -24.32 -16.82 16.75
N ASN A 17 -24.58 -17.15 15.48
CA ASN A 17 -23.63 -17.88 14.65
C ASN A 17 -22.34 -17.07 14.41
N LEU A 18 -22.45 -15.76 14.15
CA LEU A 18 -21.29 -14.87 14.01
C LEU A 18 -20.50 -14.76 15.32
N ALA A 19 -21.18 -14.59 16.45
CA ALA A 19 -20.57 -14.56 17.78
C ALA A 19 -19.74 -15.83 18.03
N ARG A 20 -20.32 -17.01 17.74
CA ARG A 20 -19.66 -18.30 17.87
C ARG A 20 -18.48 -18.48 16.92
N TYR A 21 -18.65 -18.08 15.66
CA TYR A 21 -17.63 -18.26 14.64
C TYR A 21 -16.36 -17.43 14.92
N PHE A 22 -16.52 -16.24 15.51
CA PHE A 22 -15.42 -15.32 15.81
C PHE A 22 -14.99 -15.31 17.30
N GLU A 23 -15.53 -16.17 18.15
CA GLU A 23 -15.26 -16.18 19.60
C GLU A 23 -13.75 -16.26 19.95
N ASN A 24 -12.98 -17.01 19.17
CA ASN A 24 -11.54 -17.20 19.35
C ASN A 24 -10.73 -16.77 18.13
N ASP A 25 -11.28 -15.92 17.28
CA ASP A 25 -10.57 -15.48 16.08
C ASP A 25 -9.46 -14.47 16.43
N PRO A 26 -8.24 -14.65 15.91
CA PRO A 26 -7.10 -13.79 16.26
C PRO A 26 -7.21 -12.39 15.62
N CYS A 27 -8.03 -12.23 14.58
CA CYS A 27 -8.06 -11.06 13.73
C CYS A 27 -9.39 -10.30 13.79
N ILE A 28 -10.52 -10.96 14.05
CA ILE A 28 -11.88 -10.39 14.03
C ILE A 28 -12.57 -10.65 15.36
N SER A 29 -13.31 -9.67 15.87
CA SER A 29 -14.10 -9.81 17.09
C SER A 29 -15.48 -9.17 16.93
N VAL A 30 -16.49 -9.84 17.49
CA VAL A 30 -17.84 -9.26 17.62
C VAL A 30 -17.84 -8.35 18.84
N ARG A 31 -17.90 -7.04 18.61
CA ARG A 31 -17.67 -6.05 19.67
C ARG A 31 -18.95 -5.65 20.37
N VAL A 32 -20.03 -5.49 19.61
CA VAL A 32 -21.31 -5.02 20.14
C VAL A 32 -22.49 -5.57 19.33
N LEU A 33 -23.59 -5.86 20.01
CA LEU A 33 -24.90 -6.08 19.44
C LEU A 33 -25.76 -4.83 19.70
N LEU A 34 -26.25 -4.19 18.64
CA LEU A 34 -27.30 -3.17 18.73
C LEU A 34 -28.65 -3.79 18.35
N TYR A 35 -29.67 -3.57 19.16
CA TYR A 35 -30.99 -4.16 18.91
C TYR A 35 -32.14 -3.19 19.18
N ASP A 36 -33.24 -3.36 18.45
CA ASP A 36 -34.35 -2.38 18.38
C ASP A 36 -35.65 -2.83 19.07
N ARG A 37 -35.67 -4.02 19.67
CA ARG A 37 -36.80 -4.53 20.46
C ARG A 37 -36.37 -4.88 21.88
N GLU A 38 -37.01 -4.28 22.88
CA GLU A 38 -36.64 -4.35 24.30
C GLU A 38 -36.42 -5.78 24.82
N ASN A 39 -37.23 -6.73 24.36
CA ASN A 39 -37.19 -8.14 24.76
C ASN A 39 -36.72 -9.08 23.64
N ALA A 40 -35.83 -8.63 22.75
CA ALA A 40 -35.33 -9.46 21.67
C ALA A 40 -34.51 -10.66 22.22
N PRO A 41 -34.84 -11.93 21.89
CA PRO A 41 -34.12 -13.10 22.40
C PRO A 41 -32.63 -13.10 22.08
N VAL A 42 -32.22 -12.42 21.00
CA VAL A 42 -30.82 -12.25 20.61
C VAL A 42 -29.94 -11.70 21.73
N CYS A 43 -30.47 -10.83 22.62
CA CYS A 43 -29.68 -10.26 23.71
C CYS A 43 -29.20 -11.34 24.69
N ALA A 44 -30.09 -12.26 25.10
CA ALA A 44 -29.73 -13.37 25.98
C ALA A 44 -28.74 -14.35 25.31
N LYS A 45 -28.86 -14.54 23.98
CA LYS A 45 -27.97 -15.41 23.21
C LYS A 45 -26.54 -14.89 23.07
N MET A 46 -26.33 -13.59 23.25
CA MET A 46 -24.98 -13.00 23.19
C MET A 46 -24.22 -13.08 24.50
N GLN A 47 -24.92 -13.25 25.63
CA GLN A 47 -24.30 -13.28 26.96
C GLN A 47 -23.17 -14.32 27.12
N PRO A 48 -23.30 -15.57 26.62
CA PRO A 48 -22.24 -16.56 26.74
C PRO A 48 -20.92 -16.16 26.07
N TYR A 49 -20.98 -15.31 25.04
CA TYR A 49 -19.84 -14.85 24.27
C TYR A 49 -19.19 -13.58 24.83
N GLY A 50 -19.71 -13.02 25.93
CA GLY A 50 -19.19 -11.78 26.53
C GLY A 50 -19.36 -10.53 25.65
N ILE A 51 -20.27 -10.58 24.66
CA ILE A 51 -20.51 -9.47 23.73
C ILE A 51 -21.40 -8.42 24.39
N GLU A 52 -21.01 -7.15 24.31
CA GLU A 52 -21.82 -6.04 24.81
C GLU A 52 -23.13 -5.92 24.02
N THR A 53 -24.26 -5.76 24.71
CA THR A 53 -25.57 -5.58 24.08
C THR A 53 -26.16 -4.23 24.45
N ILE A 54 -26.65 -3.48 23.45
CA ILE A 54 -27.21 -2.14 23.64
C ILE A 54 -28.56 -2.05 22.96
N TYR A 55 -29.57 -1.69 23.75
CA TYR A 55 -30.92 -1.45 23.27
C TYR A 55 -31.08 -0.01 22.77
N PHE A 56 -31.49 0.14 21.51
CA PHE A 56 -31.94 1.41 20.95
C PHE A 56 -33.36 1.27 20.44
N PRO A 57 -34.37 1.91 21.07
CA PRO A 57 -35.73 1.95 20.55
C PRO A 57 -35.78 2.42 19.10
N ARG A 58 -36.69 1.87 18.30
CA ARG A 58 -36.87 2.24 16.87
C ARG A 58 -36.95 3.74 16.60
N GLN A 59 -37.50 4.50 17.54
CA GLN A 59 -37.57 5.96 17.44
C GLN A 59 -36.17 6.61 17.41
N ILE A 60 -35.22 6.09 18.19
CA ILE A 60 -33.84 6.59 18.25
C ILE A 60 -33.11 6.39 16.92
N TRP A 61 -33.31 5.25 16.26
CA TRP A 61 -32.72 4.98 14.94
C TRP A 61 -33.12 6.00 13.87
N LYS A 62 -34.28 6.63 14.04
CA LYS A 62 -34.81 7.64 13.13
C LYS A 62 -34.48 9.08 13.58
N ASP A 63 -34.65 9.36 14.86
CA ASP A 63 -34.62 10.73 15.38
C ASP A 63 -33.22 11.15 15.84
N GLU A 64 -32.38 10.20 16.23
CA GLU A 64 -31.05 10.44 16.82
C GLU A 64 -29.95 9.55 16.19
N PRO A 65 -29.77 9.56 14.86
CA PRO A 65 -28.75 8.74 14.19
C PRO A 65 -27.32 9.04 14.67
N ASP A 66 -27.04 10.27 15.07
CA ASP A 66 -25.73 10.68 15.57
C ASP A 66 -25.33 9.90 16.84
N LYS A 67 -26.30 9.55 17.70
CA LYS A 67 -26.06 8.72 18.89
C LYS A 67 -25.64 7.29 18.55
N ILE A 68 -26.19 6.74 17.47
CA ILE A 68 -25.82 5.43 16.96
C ILE A 68 -24.41 5.47 16.39
N ILE A 69 -24.09 6.52 15.63
CA ILE A 69 -22.74 6.77 15.08
C ILE A 69 -21.72 6.87 16.22
N ASP A 70 -21.97 7.70 17.22
CA ASP A 70 -21.08 7.88 18.38
C ASP A 70 -20.84 6.54 19.10
N THR A 71 -21.90 5.74 19.26
CA THR A 71 -21.82 4.42 19.91
C THR A 71 -20.94 3.45 19.11
N LEU A 72 -21.07 3.45 17.78
CA LEU A 72 -20.28 2.59 16.90
C LEU A 72 -18.82 3.09 16.80
N GLN A 73 -18.61 4.41 16.73
CA GLN A 73 -17.28 5.01 16.65
C GLN A 73 -16.48 4.82 17.93
N SER A 74 -17.12 4.97 19.10
CA SER A 74 -16.48 4.76 20.40
C SER A 74 -16.04 3.32 20.65
N ARG A 75 -16.37 2.39 19.75
CA ARG A 75 -16.07 0.96 19.81
C ARG A 75 -15.19 0.49 18.64
N ASP A 76 -14.66 1.44 17.86
CA ASP A 76 -13.76 1.20 16.74
C ASP A 76 -14.32 0.18 15.72
N ILE A 77 -15.63 0.24 15.44
CA ILE A 77 -16.29 -0.72 14.55
C ILE A 77 -15.78 -0.58 13.10
N ASP A 78 -15.30 -1.68 12.52
CA ASP A 78 -14.84 -1.78 11.13
C ASP A 78 -15.96 -2.18 10.15
N LEU A 79 -16.91 -3.03 10.58
CA LEU A 79 -18.00 -3.53 9.75
C LEU A 79 -19.29 -3.69 10.57
N ILE A 80 -20.41 -3.25 9.99
CA ILE A 80 -21.75 -3.40 10.53
C ILE A 80 -22.47 -4.51 9.77
N VAL A 81 -23.01 -5.49 10.49
CA VAL A 81 -23.73 -6.64 9.90
C VAL A 81 -25.18 -6.61 10.34
N LEU A 82 -26.10 -6.37 9.39
CA LEU A 82 -27.53 -6.50 9.61
C LEU A 82 -27.92 -7.98 9.57
N ALA A 83 -28.14 -8.57 10.74
CA ALA A 83 -28.45 -9.99 10.92
C ALA A 83 -29.91 -10.15 11.39
N GLY A 84 -30.86 -9.90 10.48
CA GLY A 84 -32.29 -9.87 10.80
C GLY A 84 -32.70 -8.58 11.51
N PHE A 85 -32.12 -7.44 11.10
CA PHE A 85 -32.52 -6.11 11.51
C PHE A 85 -33.69 -5.63 10.66
N LEU A 86 -34.82 -5.30 11.31
CA LEU A 86 -36.09 -4.98 10.65
C LEU A 86 -36.46 -3.49 10.78
N SER A 87 -35.45 -2.64 10.95
CA SER A 87 -35.60 -1.20 11.07
C SER A 87 -34.78 -0.50 9.99
N PHE A 88 -35.21 0.71 9.64
CA PHE A 88 -34.50 1.54 8.67
C PHE A 88 -33.17 2.01 9.26
N VAL A 89 -32.11 1.96 8.45
CA VAL A 89 -30.80 2.54 8.79
C VAL A 89 -30.77 3.93 8.15
N ASP A 90 -30.65 4.96 8.98
CA ASP A 90 -30.64 6.34 8.51
C ASP A 90 -29.45 6.61 7.57
N SER A 91 -29.66 7.44 6.56
CA SER A 91 -28.64 7.81 5.58
C SER A 91 -27.38 8.36 6.27
N LYS A 92 -27.48 9.10 7.38
CA LYS A 92 -26.28 9.57 8.11
C LYS A 92 -25.39 8.42 8.57
N ILE A 93 -25.99 7.33 9.05
CA ILE A 93 -25.26 6.13 9.49
C ILE A 93 -24.64 5.44 8.28
N ILE A 94 -25.39 5.33 7.17
CA ILE A 94 -24.90 4.77 5.89
C ILE A 94 -23.67 5.55 5.41
N HIS A 95 -23.71 6.88 5.40
CA HIS A 95 -22.58 7.71 4.98
C HIS A 95 -21.39 7.63 5.95
N ALA A 96 -21.63 7.60 7.27
CA ALA A 96 -20.56 7.44 8.27
C ALA A 96 -19.84 6.08 8.14
N TYR A 97 -20.57 5.04 7.71
CA TYR A 97 -20.07 3.69 7.48
C TYR A 97 -20.19 3.30 6.00
N ASP A 98 -19.83 4.23 5.10
CA ASP A 98 -19.93 3.99 3.67
C ASP A 98 -19.14 2.74 3.26
N ARG A 99 -19.77 1.87 2.45
CA ARG A 99 -19.30 0.52 2.08
C ARG A 99 -18.83 -0.34 3.27
N ARG A 100 -19.35 -0.10 4.48
CA ARG A 100 -19.04 -0.84 5.72
C ARG A 100 -20.29 -1.30 6.47
N ILE A 101 -21.45 -1.29 5.82
CA ILE A 101 -22.69 -1.91 6.31
C ILE A 101 -23.14 -2.96 5.31
N ILE A 102 -23.34 -4.19 5.78
CA ILE A 102 -23.86 -5.28 4.96
C ILE A 102 -25.18 -5.82 5.50
N ASN A 103 -26.02 -6.29 4.60
CA ASN A 103 -27.27 -6.98 4.92
C ASN A 103 -27.28 -8.37 4.31
N LEU A 104 -27.89 -9.31 5.04
CA LEU A 104 -28.17 -10.66 4.59
C LEU A 104 -29.66 -10.78 4.27
N HIS A 105 -29.98 -11.08 3.01
CA HIS A 105 -31.35 -11.25 2.54
C HIS A 105 -31.61 -12.70 2.10
N PRO A 106 -32.70 -13.36 2.56
CA PRO A 106 -32.98 -14.77 2.29
C PRO A 106 -33.59 -15.05 0.90
N SER A 107 -33.09 -14.40 -0.14
CA SER A 107 -33.37 -14.72 -1.55
C SER A 107 -32.19 -14.35 -2.46
N LEU A 108 -32.28 -14.72 -3.73
CA LEU A 108 -31.38 -14.24 -4.79
C LEU A 108 -31.87 -12.88 -5.32
N LEU A 109 -31.41 -11.78 -4.72
CA LEU A 109 -31.70 -10.43 -5.19
C LEU A 109 -31.33 -10.26 -6.68
N PRO A 110 -32.10 -9.46 -7.43
CA PRO A 110 -33.20 -8.60 -6.98
C PRO A 110 -34.54 -9.32 -6.75
N LYS A 111 -34.64 -10.63 -7.00
CA LYS A 111 -35.90 -11.36 -6.80
C LYS A 111 -36.26 -11.44 -5.32
N PHE A 112 -37.54 -11.25 -5.03
CA PHE A 112 -38.11 -11.31 -3.66
C PHE A 112 -37.41 -10.36 -2.67
N GLY A 113 -36.86 -9.24 -3.15
CA GLY A 113 -36.39 -8.13 -2.33
C GLY A 113 -37.44 -7.04 -2.15
N GLY A 114 -37.16 -6.08 -1.28
CA GLY A 114 -37.95 -4.87 -1.10
C GLY A 114 -38.93 -4.93 0.07
N LYS A 115 -39.76 -3.87 0.19
CA LYS A 115 -40.61 -3.66 1.36
C LYS A 115 -41.58 -4.83 1.59
N GLY A 116 -41.51 -5.42 2.78
CA GLY A 116 -42.38 -6.52 3.20
C GLY A 116 -41.82 -7.92 2.93
N MET A 117 -40.74 -8.02 2.15
CA MET A 117 -40.03 -9.26 1.88
C MET A 117 -38.97 -9.50 2.95
N TRP A 118 -39.36 -10.08 4.08
CA TRP A 118 -38.44 -10.46 5.15
C TRP A 118 -38.94 -11.73 5.86
N GLY A 119 -38.01 -12.51 6.42
CA GLY A 119 -38.34 -13.75 7.11
C GLY A 119 -39.20 -14.71 6.27
N MET A 120 -40.24 -15.28 6.89
CA MET A 120 -41.11 -16.28 6.24
C MET A 120 -41.84 -15.77 5.00
N HIS A 121 -42.07 -14.46 4.85
CA HIS A 121 -42.73 -13.92 3.66
C HIS A 121 -41.89 -14.15 2.39
N VAL A 122 -40.56 -14.17 2.51
CA VAL A 122 -39.67 -14.42 1.38
C VAL A 122 -39.80 -15.87 0.92
N HIS A 123 -39.74 -16.82 1.85
CA HIS A 123 -39.86 -18.23 1.54
C HIS A 123 -41.26 -18.59 1.00
N GLN A 124 -42.32 -17.99 1.56
CA GLN A 124 -43.67 -18.14 1.03
C GLN A 124 -43.76 -17.65 -0.41
N ALA A 125 -43.23 -16.45 -0.70
CA ALA A 125 -43.25 -15.91 -2.05
C ALA A 125 -42.44 -16.75 -3.07
N VAL A 126 -41.32 -17.34 -2.64
CA VAL A 126 -40.52 -18.24 -3.49
C VAL A 126 -41.30 -19.51 -3.84
N VAL A 127 -41.95 -20.14 -2.84
CA VAL A 127 -42.74 -21.36 -3.04
C VAL A 127 -44.00 -21.08 -3.86
N ASP A 128 -44.72 -19.99 -3.56
CA ASP A 128 -45.92 -19.58 -4.30
C ASP A 128 -45.63 -19.25 -5.76
N ALA A 129 -44.41 -18.78 -6.06
CA ALA A 129 -43.94 -18.50 -7.41
C ALA A 129 -43.42 -19.75 -8.14
N GLU A 130 -43.44 -20.93 -7.50
CA GLU A 130 -42.92 -22.20 -8.03
C GLU A 130 -41.48 -22.09 -8.56
N GLU A 131 -40.65 -21.26 -7.90
CA GLU A 131 -39.24 -21.10 -8.28
C GLU A 131 -38.47 -22.40 -8.04
N LYS A 132 -37.56 -22.73 -8.95
CA LYS A 132 -36.72 -23.95 -8.85
C LYS A 132 -35.44 -23.71 -8.06
N GLU A 133 -35.06 -22.45 -7.88
CA GLU A 133 -33.86 -22.04 -7.17
C GLU A 133 -34.21 -20.90 -6.22
N SER A 134 -33.55 -20.91 -5.06
CA SER A 134 -33.54 -19.81 -4.11
C SER A 134 -32.13 -19.68 -3.55
N GLY A 135 -31.95 -18.91 -2.49
CA GLY A 135 -30.64 -18.74 -1.88
C GLY A 135 -30.59 -17.55 -0.96
N ILE A 136 -29.37 -17.09 -0.72
CA ILE A 136 -29.09 -15.92 0.10
C ILE A 136 -28.33 -14.90 -0.72
N THR A 137 -28.53 -13.62 -0.39
CA THR A 137 -27.72 -12.52 -0.89
C THR A 137 -27.11 -11.77 0.28
N VAL A 138 -25.79 -11.57 0.22
CA VAL A 138 -25.10 -10.58 1.06
C VAL A 138 -24.82 -9.37 0.18
N HIS A 139 -25.23 -8.19 0.61
CA HIS A 139 -25.07 -6.95 -0.16
C HIS A 139 -24.74 -5.78 0.75
N TYR A 140 -24.13 -4.73 0.19
CA TYR A 140 -23.97 -3.47 0.93
C TYR A 140 -25.34 -2.82 1.15
N VAL A 141 -25.50 -2.13 2.27
CA VAL A 141 -26.70 -1.31 2.53
C VAL A 141 -26.56 0.01 1.78
N SER A 142 -27.64 0.43 1.13
CA SER A 142 -27.76 1.75 0.48
C SER A 142 -29.06 2.43 0.94
N ASP A 143 -29.31 3.65 0.47
CA ASP A 143 -30.58 4.36 0.73
C ASP A 143 -31.80 3.64 0.13
N GLN A 144 -31.60 2.67 -0.77
CA GLN A 144 -32.65 1.84 -1.35
C GLN A 144 -32.75 0.50 -0.63
N ILE A 145 -33.97 0.11 -0.23
CA ILE A 145 -34.25 -1.20 0.40
C ILE A 145 -33.84 -2.31 -0.56
N ASP A 146 -32.90 -3.15 -0.12
CA ASP A 146 -32.31 -4.27 -0.88
C ASP A 146 -31.74 -3.87 -2.26
N GLY A 147 -31.39 -2.59 -2.43
CA GLY A 147 -30.90 -2.01 -3.69
C GLY A 147 -29.40 -1.72 -3.71
N GLY A 148 -28.65 -2.15 -2.69
CA GLY A 148 -27.20 -1.95 -2.65
C GLY A 148 -26.44 -2.99 -3.48
N GLU A 149 -25.16 -2.71 -3.74
CA GLU A 149 -24.28 -3.57 -4.51
C GLU A 149 -24.16 -4.96 -3.88
N ILE A 150 -24.38 -6.00 -4.69
CA ILE A 150 -24.31 -7.40 -4.28
C ILE A 150 -22.85 -7.78 -4.03
N ILE A 151 -22.57 -8.33 -2.84
CA ILE A 151 -21.25 -8.81 -2.44
C ILE A 151 -21.10 -10.28 -2.80
N ALA A 152 -22.10 -11.09 -2.46
CA ALA A 152 -22.10 -12.52 -2.72
C ALA A 152 -23.52 -13.08 -2.77
N GLN A 153 -23.71 -14.13 -3.57
CA GLN A 153 -24.94 -14.90 -3.62
C GLN A 153 -24.63 -16.40 -3.58
N PHE A 154 -25.43 -17.13 -2.80
CA PHE A 154 -25.28 -18.58 -2.66
C PHE A 154 -26.64 -19.22 -2.88
N LYS A 155 -26.68 -20.19 -3.78
CA LYS A 155 -27.93 -20.80 -4.26
C LYS A 155 -28.23 -22.12 -3.55
N CYS A 156 -29.50 -22.47 -3.52
CA CYS A 156 -29.97 -23.83 -3.25
C CYS A 156 -31.17 -24.17 -4.14
N ASP A 157 -31.33 -25.47 -4.42
CA ASP A 157 -32.48 -25.99 -5.13
C ASP A 157 -33.73 -25.97 -4.25
N VAL A 158 -34.86 -25.60 -4.86
CA VAL A 158 -36.20 -25.66 -4.29
C VAL A 158 -36.88 -26.90 -4.88
N ALA A 159 -37.21 -27.87 -4.04
CA ALA A 159 -37.90 -29.08 -4.49
C ALA A 159 -39.37 -28.79 -4.86
N ALA A 160 -39.96 -29.64 -5.70
CA ALA A 160 -41.36 -29.47 -6.11
C ALA A 160 -42.37 -29.60 -4.95
N ASP A 161 -42.00 -30.29 -3.88
CA ASP A 161 -42.76 -30.48 -2.65
C ASP A 161 -42.23 -29.64 -1.47
N GLU A 162 -41.36 -28.66 -1.74
CA GLU A 162 -40.78 -27.80 -0.71
C GLU A 162 -41.86 -26.93 -0.05
N THR A 163 -41.90 -26.89 1.29
CA THR A 163 -42.73 -25.94 2.03
C THR A 163 -41.93 -24.69 2.38
N PRO A 164 -42.58 -23.54 2.67
CA PRO A 164 -41.88 -22.35 3.14
C PRO A 164 -40.99 -22.61 4.35
N GLU A 165 -41.40 -23.47 5.27
CA GLU A 165 -40.64 -23.85 6.46
C GLU A 165 -39.42 -24.71 6.14
N SER A 166 -39.56 -25.69 5.24
CA SER A 166 -38.43 -26.53 4.84
C SER A 166 -37.40 -25.72 4.04
N LEU A 167 -37.87 -24.81 3.19
CA LEU A 167 -37.03 -23.84 2.50
C LEU A 167 -36.32 -22.91 3.49
N ALA A 168 -37.03 -22.36 4.47
CA ALA A 168 -36.43 -21.52 5.52
C ALA A 168 -35.29 -22.23 6.26
N GLN A 169 -35.45 -23.53 6.55
CA GLN A 169 -34.38 -24.33 7.17
C GLN A 169 -33.17 -24.52 6.24
N LYS A 170 -33.38 -24.74 4.94
CA LYS A 170 -32.29 -24.81 3.95
C LYS A 170 -31.56 -23.48 3.86
N ILE A 171 -32.30 -22.38 3.79
CA ILE A 171 -31.75 -21.02 3.71
C ILE A 171 -30.96 -20.69 4.98
N HIS A 172 -31.50 -20.92 6.18
CA HIS A 172 -30.74 -20.72 7.43
C HIS A 172 -29.40 -21.50 7.47
N LYS A 173 -29.34 -22.71 6.90
CA LYS A 173 -28.07 -23.45 6.78
C LYS A 173 -27.07 -22.75 5.85
N LEU A 174 -27.53 -22.19 4.73
CA LEU A 174 -26.70 -21.38 3.85
C LEU A 174 -26.21 -20.11 4.55
N GLU A 175 -27.10 -19.41 5.25
CA GLU A 175 -26.77 -18.20 6.01
C GLU A 175 -25.68 -18.48 7.05
N HIS A 176 -25.84 -19.54 7.85
CA HIS A 176 -24.89 -19.91 8.89
C HIS A 176 -23.52 -20.30 8.34
N ARG A 177 -23.50 -20.90 7.14
CA ARG A 177 -22.27 -21.29 6.47
C ARG A 177 -21.54 -20.07 5.91
N HIS A 178 -22.23 -19.26 5.12
CA HIS A 178 -21.56 -18.30 4.23
C HIS A 178 -21.48 -16.89 4.79
N LEU A 179 -22.40 -16.46 5.66
CA LEU A 179 -22.33 -15.12 6.23
C LEU A 179 -21.00 -14.87 6.98
N PRO A 180 -20.50 -15.77 7.85
CA PRO A 180 -19.20 -15.57 8.50
C PRO A 180 -18.03 -15.58 7.52
N GLU A 181 -18.07 -16.40 6.47
CA GLU A 181 -17.04 -16.44 5.41
C GLU A 181 -16.98 -15.11 4.65
N VAL A 182 -18.14 -14.53 4.31
CA VAL A 182 -18.23 -13.23 3.65
C VAL A 182 -17.77 -12.12 4.59
N VAL A 183 -18.20 -12.12 5.86
CA VAL A 183 -17.73 -11.14 6.87
C VAL A 183 -16.21 -11.21 7.02
N ARG A 184 -15.66 -12.43 7.15
CA ARG A 184 -14.20 -12.63 7.17
C ARG A 184 -13.59 -12.06 5.91
N SER A 185 -14.02 -12.50 4.73
CA SER A 185 -13.50 -12.04 3.45
C SER A 185 -13.57 -10.51 3.30
N LEU A 186 -14.60 -9.84 3.81
CA LEU A 186 -14.71 -8.38 3.76
C LEU A 186 -13.75 -7.66 4.70
N LEU A 187 -13.54 -8.20 5.90
CA LEU A 187 -12.68 -7.62 6.94
C LEU A 187 -11.21 -7.98 6.74
N THR A 188 -10.98 -9.14 6.14
CA THR A 188 -9.68 -9.62 5.69
C THR A 188 -9.51 -9.38 4.20
N LYS A 189 -10.31 -8.44 3.61
CA LYS A 189 -10.40 -8.10 2.17
C LYS A 189 -9.13 -8.53 1.50
N ASN A 190 -9.26 -9.66 0.81
CA ASN A 190 -8.19 -10.29 0.07
C ASN A 190 -7.55 -9.16 -0.75
N VAL A 191 -6.37 -8.72 -0.31
CA VAL A 191 -5.69 -7.51 -0.80
C VAL A 191 -5.51 -7.57 -2.33
N TYR A 192 -5.48 -8.79 -2.86
CA TYR A 192 -5.39 -9.11 -4.27
C TYR A 192 -6.64 -8.64 -5.07
N ASN A 193 -7.81 -8.49 -4.44
CA ASN A 193 -9.03 -8.02 -5.10
C ASN A 193 -9.25 -6.50 -5.01
N LEU A 194 -8.34 -5.75 -4.41
CA LEU A 194 -8.43 -4.28 -4.41
C LEU A 194 -8.46 -3.78 -5.85
N ARG A 195 -9.47 -2.98 -6.21
CA ARG A 195 -9.57 -2.38 -7.55
C ARG A 195 -8.78 -1.08 -7.56
N ILE A 196 -7.89 -0.91 -8.54
CA ILE A 196 -7.04 0.28 -8.58
C ILE A 196 -7.83 1.56 -8.84
N GLU A 197 -8.98 1.46 -9.53
CA GLU A 197 -9.89 2.58 -9.79
C GLU A 197 -10.48 3.20 -8.52
N ASP A 198 -10.57 2.43 -7.41
CA ASP A 198 -11.02 2.97 -6.12
C ASP A 198 -10.04 4.02 -5.57
N PHE A 199 -8.81 4.03 -6.08
CA PHE A 199 -7.72 4.95 -5.75
C PHE A 199 -7.50 5.98 -6.85
N ASP A 200 -8.58 6.43 -7.48
CA ASP A 200 -8.56 7.49 -8.48
C ASP A 200 -9.00 8.84 -7.89
N TYR A 201 -8.43 9.91 -8.45
CA TYR A 201 -8.78 11.29 -8.17
C TYR A 201 -8.35 12.19 -9.34
N PRO A 202 -9.06 13.30 -9.61
CA PRO A 202 -8.70 14.19 -10.70
C PRO A 202 -7.37 14.90 -10.38
N LEU A 203 -6.34 14.62 -11.17
CA LEU A 203 -5.05 15.31 -11.12
C LEU A 203 -4.84 16.14 -12.41
N PRO A 204 -5.17 17.44 -12.40
CA PRO A 204 -4.92 18.33 -13.54
C PRO A 204 -3.42 18.54 -13.79
N ASP A 205 -3.02 18.66 -15.05
CA ASP A 205 -1.63 18.87 -15.47
C ASP A 205 -1.01 20.13 -14.83
N GLU A 206 -1.80 21.19 -14.60
CA GLU A 206 -1.35 22.42 -13.95
C GLU A 206 -0.96 22.24 -12.47
N LYS A 207 -1.42 21.16 -11.82
CA LYS A 207 -1.03 20.82 -10.44
C LYS A 207 0.29 20.06 -10.39
N ILE A 208 0.79 19.56 -11.51
CA ILE A 208 2.05 18.81 -11.58
C ILE A 208 3.23 19.79 -11.68
N ALA A 209 4.06 19.83 -10.63
CA ALA A 209 5.27 20.66 -10.63
C ALA A 209 6.36 20.06 -11.53
N LYS A 210 6.72 20.77 -12.60
CA LYS A 210 7.76 20.34 -13.57
C LYS A 210 9.20 20.59 -13.09
N HIS A 211 9.36 21.54 -12.17
CA HIS A 211 10.61 21.95 -11.55
C HIS A 211 10.39 22.23 -10.06
N PRO A 212 11.42 22.09 -9.21
CA PRO A 212 11.33 22.53 -7.82
C PRO A 212 11.20 24.05 -7.74
N ILE A 213 10.66 24.53 -6.62
CA ILE A 213 10.78 25.96 -6.27
C ILE A 213 12.22 26.29 -5.89
N ALA A 214 12.61 27.56 -6.05
CA ALA A 214 13.98 28.02 -5.80
C ALA A 214 14.47 27.73 -4.37
N GLU A 215 13.65 28.06 -3.37
CA GLU A 215 13.89 27.71 -1.97
C GLU A 215 13.03 26.48 -1.63
N ARG A 216 13.62 25.28 -1.72
CA ARG A 216 12.87 24.01 -1.60
C ARG A 216 12.08 23.87 -0.29
N ASP A 217 12.61 24.39 0.81
CA ASP A 217 11.96 24.36 2.13
C ASP A 217 10.83 25.39 2.30
N LYS A 218 10.54 26.19 1.27
CA LYS A 218 9.37 27.10 1.22
C LYS A 218 8.14 26.46 0.59
N CYS A 219 8.19 25.18 0.25
CA CYS A 219 7.04 24.47 -0.29
C CYS A 219 5.97 24.30 0.79
N LYS A 220 4.72 24.06 0.37
CA LYS A 220 3.64 23.80 1.33
C LYS A 220 3.89 22.45 2.00
N LEU A 221 3.49 22.36 3.27
CA LEU A 221 3.48 21.12 4.03
C LEU A 221 2.07 20.87 4.56
N LEU A 222 1.45 19.77 4.12
CA LEU A 222 0.21 19.29 4.71
C LEU A 222 0.54 18.45 5.95
N LEU A 223 -0.02 18.78 7.10
CA LEU A 223 0.07 17.94 8.30
C LEU A 223 -1.26 17.19 8.49
N TYR A 224 -1.18 15.86 8.47
CA TYR A 224 -2.27 14.97 8.88
C TYR A 224 -1.94 14.36 10.24
N ARG A 225 -2.84 14.51 11.22
CA ARG A 225 -2.67 13.92 12.56
C ARG A 225 -4.01 13.41 13.06
N GLY A 226 -4.16 12.09 13.13
CA GLY A 226 -5.34 11.45 13.72
C GLY A 226 -6.69 11.90 13.12
N GLY A 227 -6.72 12.20 11.82
CA GLY A 227 -7.94 12.68 11.11
C GLY A 227 -7.96 14.19 10.86
N GLU A 228 -7.19 14.99 11.60
CA GLU A 228 -7.11 16.43 11.40
C GLU A 228 -6.10 16.79 10.30
N ILE A 229 -6.47 17.73 9.42
CA ILE A 229 -5.63 18.25 8.34
C ILE A 229 -5.34 19.72 8.59
N SER A 230 -4.08 20.12 8.49
CA SER A 230 -3.66 21.52 8.55
C SER A 230 -2.55 21.82 7.53
N GLN A 231 -2.37 23.10 7.19
CA GLN A 231 -1.36 23.57 6.25
C GLN A 231 -0.27 24.36 6.98
N HIS A 232 0.98 24.07 6.62
CA HIS A 232 2.20 24.70 7.13
C HIS A 232 3.16 24.98 5.96
N VAL A 233 4.36 25.47 6.27
CA VAL A 233 5.49 25.54 5.33
C VAL A 233 6.51 24.48 5.71
N PHE A 234 7.18 23.88 4.73
CA PHE A 234 8.13 22.79 4.99
C PHE A 234 9.27 23.19 5.94
N SER A 235 9.67 24.46 5.95
CA SER A 235 10.66 24.98 6.90
C SER A 235 10.29 24.78 8.38
N ASP A 236 9.01 24.56 8.67
CA ASP A 236 8.48 24.40 10.02
C ASP A 236 8.51 22.93 10.47
N ILE A 237 8.93 21.99 9.61
CA ILE A 237 8.88 20.54 9.87
C ILE A 237 9.53 20.13 11.19
N ALA A 238 10.64 20.79 11.56
CA ALA A 238 11.36 20.50 12.81
C ALA A 238 10.49 20.74 14.07
N ASP A 239 9.54 21.68 14.00
CA ASP A 239 8.62 21.99 15.10
C ASP A 239 7.36 21.11 15.09
N LEU A 240 7.04 20.49 13.95
CA LEU A 240 5.85 19.65 13.78
C LEU A 240 6.10 18.17 14.08
N LEU A 241 7.35 17.73 14.01
CA LEU A 241 7.76 16.37 14.35
C LEU A 241 7.55 16.11 15.85
N PRO A 242 7.05 14.92 16.25
CA PRO A 242 6.92 14.57 17.66
C PRO A 242 8.26 14.59 18.40
N ASP A 243 8.23 14.92 19.70
CA ASP A 243 9.43 14.86 20.53
C ASP A 243 10.03 13.45 20.55
N ARG A 244 11.37 13.39 20.65
CA ARG A 244 12.15 12.13 20.69
C ARG A 244 12.01 11.27 19.43
N SER A 245 11.55 11.85 18.32
CA SER A 245 11.48 11.14 17.04
C SER A 245 12.87 10.78 16.51
N MET A 246 12.91 9.75 15.66
CA MET A 246 14.01 9.44 14.77
C MET A 246 13.53 9.61 13.33
N LEU A 247 14.21 10.45 12.56
CA LEU A 247 13.98 10.60 11.13
C LEU A 247 14.88 9.63 10.37
N VAL A 248 14.28 8.78 9.53
CA VAL A 248 15.01 7.79 8.73
C VAL A 248 14.77 8.06 7.25
N TYR A 249 15.84 8.23 6.48
CA TYR A 249 15.76 8.61 5.07
C TYR A 249 16.67 7.76 4.17
N ASN A 250 16.23 7.61 2.92
CA ASN A 250 16.98 6.92 1.88
C ASN A 250 18.10 7.81 1.33
N ASN A 251 19.35 7.35 1.42
CA ASN A 251 20.53 8.12 1.00
C ASN A 251 21.01 7.81 -0.43
N THR A 252 20.19 7.14 -1.25
CA THR A 252 20.57 6.85 -2.63
C THR A 252 20.62 8.11 -3.49
N ARG A 253 21.59 8.09 -4.41
CA ARG A 253 21.85 9.09 -5.42
C ARG A 253 21.41 8.56 -6.78
N VAL A 254 20.69 9.38 -7.53
CA VAL A 254 20.25 9.03 -8.88
C VAL A 254 21.46 8.95 -9.80
N ILE A 255 21.56 7.86 -10.56
CA ILE A 255 22.62 7.65 -11.55
C ILE A 255 22.16 8.04 -12.96
N ASN A 256 23.12 8.31 -13.84
CA ASN A 256 22.92 8.60 -15.26
C ASN A 256 22.54 7.33 -16.04
N ALA A 257 21.38 6.74 -15.73
CA ALA A 257 20.97 5.41 -16.18
C ALA A 257 20.38 5.37 -17.61
N ARG A 258 20.17 6.52 -18.27
CA ARG A 258 19.57 6.58 -19.62
C ARG A 258 20.65 6.82 -20.67
N LEU A 259 20.93 5.82 -21.50
CA LEU A 259 21.91 5.84 -22.57
C LEU A 259 21.23 5.98 -23.93
N ARG A 260 21.80 6.80 -24.82
CA ARG A 260 21.29 6.98 -26.20
C ARG A 260 22.31 6.53 -27.23
N PHE A 261 22.00 5.44 -27.92
CA PHE A 261 22.80 4.93 -29.04
C PHE A 261 22.20 5.35 -30.37
N ARG A 262 23.06 5.60 -31.36
CA ARG A 262 22.65 5.80 -32.76
C ARG A 262 23.13 4.62 -33.61
N LYS A 263 22.28 4.12 -34.50
CA LYS A 263 22.72 3.08 -35.44
C LYS A 263 23.69 3.67 -36.49
N PRO A 264 24.73 2.93 -36.91
CA PRO A 264 25.80 3.43 -37.79
C PRO A 264 25.34 4.10 -39.10
N GLU A 265 24.20 3.70 -39.67
CA GLU A 265 23.70 4.20 -40.96
C GLU A 265 22.83 5.49 -40.83
N GLY A 266 23.14 6.38 -39.89
CA GLY A 266 22.31 7.57 -39.61
C GLY A 266 20.89 7.21 -39.12
N GLY A 267 20.76 6.00 -38.56
CA GLY A 267 19.49 5.36 -38.27
C GLY A 267 18.83 5.81 -36.97
N ALA A 268 17.73 5.13 -36.63
CA ALA A 268 16.94 5.37 -35.42
C ALA A 268 17.80 5.43 -34.15
N THR A 269 17.45 6.35 -33.25
CA THR A 269 18.02 6.40 -31.89
C THR A 269 17.42 5.26 -31.06
N ILE A 270 18.29 4.49 -30.42
CA ILE A 270 17.94 3.42 -29.49
C ILE A 270 18.24 3.94 -28.09
N GLU A 271 17.20 4.02 -27.26
CA GLU A 271 17.34 4.42 -25.86
C GLU A 271 17.47 3.15 -25.03
N ILE A 272 18.53 3.05 -24.22
CA ILE A 272 18.73 1.96 -23.27
C ILE A 272 18.67 2.55 -21.88
N PHE A 273 17.79 2.01 -21.05
CA PHE A 273 17.55 2.50 -19.71
C PHE A 273 17.87 1.42 -18.69
N CYS A 274 18.96 1.61 -17.95
CA CYS A 274 19.46 0.65 -16.96
C CYS A 274 18.48 0.55 -15.78
N LEU A 275 18.06 -0.68 -15.45
CA LEU A 275 17.09 -0.97 -14.39
C LEU A 275 17.77 -1.51 -13.15
N GLU A 276 18.48 -2.61 -13.31
CA GLU A 276 19.19 -3.31 -12.25
C GLU A 276 20.34 -4.13 -12.84
N PRO A 277 21.41 -4.35 -12.08
CA PRO A 277 22.54 -5.14 -12.51
C PRO A 277 22.21 -6.64 -12.48
N LEU A 278 22.70 -7.37 -13.48
CA LEU A 278 22.57 -8.83 -13.60
C LEU A 278 23.89 -9.55 -13.34
N ASN A 279 25.01 -8.95 -13.78
CA ASN A 279 26.33 -9.51 -13.53
C ASN A 279 27.42 -8.42 -13.54
N PRO A 280 28.10 -8.18 -12.41
CA PRO A 280 27.78 -8.66 -11.06
C PRO A 280 26.37 -8.22 -10.60
N VAL A 281 25.68 -9.01 -9.78
CA VAL A 281 24.33 -8.66 -9.25
C VAL A 281 24.39 -7.55 -8.20
N ASP A 282 25.51 -7.42 -7.50
CA ASP A 282 25.68 -6.34 -6.52
C ASP A 282 25.93 -5.00 -7.23
N TYR A 283 25.22 -3.95 -6.82
CA TYR A 283 25.34 -2.61 -7.43
C TYR A 283 26.74 -2.03 -7.28
N ALA A 284 27.38 -2.14 -6.12
CA ALA A 284 28.72 -1.58 -5.91
C ALA A 284 29.76 -2.31 -6.76
N LEU A 285 29.69 -3.64 -6.83
CA LEU A 285 30.55 -4.44 -7.70
C LEU A 285 30.27 -4.17 -9.18
N SER A 286 29.01 -4.00 -9.58
CA SER A 286 28.62 -3.70 -10.95
C SER A 286 29.11 -2.33 -11.40
N PHE A 287 28.96 -1.30 -10.55
CA PHE A 287 29.51 0.03 -10.84
C PHE A 287 31.03 0.05 -10.86
N ALA A 288 31.70 -0.74 -10.01
CA ALA A 288 33.15 -0.89 -10.00
C ALA A 288 33.69 -1.80 -11.11
N ALA A 289 32.83 -2.51 -11.84
CA ALA A 289 33.25 -3.42 -12.90
C ALA A 289 34.05 -2.68 -13.97
N THR A 290 35.08 -3.33 -14.51
CA THR A 290 35.93 -2.81 -15.56
C THR A 290 35.87 -3.72 -16.78
N GLY A 291 35.70 -3.14 -17.97
CA GLY A 291 35.71 -3.86 -19.25
C GLY A 291 34.33 -4.35 -19.70
N GLU A 292 33.55 -5.00 -18.82
CA GLU A 292 32.17 -5.41 -19.11
C GLU A 292 31.29 -5.53 -17.87
N CYS A 293 29.97 -5.44 -18.06
CA CYS A 293 28.95 -5.81 -17.09
C CYS A 293 27.62 -6.14 -17.80
N GLU A 294 26.70 -6.80 -17.10
CA GLU A 294 25.36 -7.09 -17.61
C GLU A 294 24.30 -6.44 -16.74
N TRP A 295 23.31 -5.83 -17.39
CA TRP A 295 22.21 -5.13 -16.75
C TRP A 295 20.89 -5.52 -17.40
N LEU A 296 19.84 -5.54 -16.59
CA LEU A 296 18.49 -5.54 -17.08
C LEU A 296 18.15 -4.10 -17.50
N CYS A 297 17.65 -3.92 -18.72
CA CYS A 297 17.36 -2.61 -19.29
C CYS A 297 15.97 -2.56 -19.95
N PHE A 298 15.30 -1.41 -19.89
CA PHE A 298 14.29 -1.10 -20.91
C PHE A 298 14.95 -0.55 -22.16
N VAL A 299 14.42 -0.94 -23.32
CA VAL A 299 14.94 -0.51 -24.63
C VAL A 299 13.85 0.23 -25.40
N GLY A 300 13.98 1.55 -25.47
CA GLY A 300 13.20 2.42 -26.34
C GLY A 300 13.52 2.15 -27.81
N ASN A 301 12.51 2.21 -28.68
CA ASN A 301 12.62 1.82 -30.09
C ASN A 301 13.15 0.39 -30.32
N SER A 302 12.95 -0.54 -29.37
CA SER A 302 13.44 -1.92 -29.44
C SER A 302 13.10 -2.67 -30.74
N LYS A 303 11.97 -2.36 -31.39
CA LYS A 303 11.61 -2.93 -32.70
C LYS A 303 12.64 -2.63 -33.81
N ARG A 304 13.43 -1.56 -33.66
CA ARG A 304 14.50 -1.13 -34.58
C ARG A 304 15.87 -1.75 -34.25
N TRP A 305 16.00 -2.43 -33.11
CA TRP A 305 17.21 -3.12 -32.67
C TRP A 305 16.89 -4.56 -32.24
N LYS A 306 16.88 -5.46 -33.23
CA LYS A 306 16.60 -6.89 -33.02
C LYS A 306 17.85 -7.70 -32.67
N ALA A 307 18.99 -7.32 -33.22
CA ALA A 307 20.29 -7.97 -33.03
C ALA A 307 21.42 -6.99 -33.43
N GLY A 308 22.66 -7.39 -33.15
CA GLY A 308 23.88 -6.66 -33.51
C GLY A 308 24.34 -5.68 -32.44
N ARG A 309 25.64 -5.37 -32.46
CA ARG A 309 26.31 -4.49 -31.50
C ARG A 309 25.99 -3.02 -31.77
N LEU A 310 25.62 -2.28 -30.73
CA LEU A 310 25.58 -0.83 -30.75
C LEU A 310 26.89 -0.29 -30.19
N SER A 311 27.31 0.87 -30.70
CA SER A 311 28.55 1.53 -30.25
C SER A 311 28.29 3.01 -30.00
N LEU A 312 28.90 3.55 -28.96
CA LEU A 312 28.81 4.95 -28.55
C LEU A 312 30.23 5.45 -28.21
N PRO A 313 30.81 6.36 -29.01
CA PRO A 313 32.09 6.97 -28.68
C PRO A 313 31.91 7.97 -27.52
N LEU A 314 32.84 7.93 -26.56
CA LEU A 314 32.84 8.67 -25.31
C LEU A 314 34.24 9.22 -25.01
N ILE A 315 34.30 10.18 -24.10
CA ILE A 315 35.54 10.63 -23.45
C ILE A 315 35.40 10.32 -21.96
N VAL A 316 36.20 9.40 -21.44
CA VAL A 316 36.23 9.02 -20.02
C VAL A 316 37.62 9.35 -19.48
N ASP A 317 37.70 10.16 -18.42
CA ASP A 317 38.97 10.62 -17.84
C ASP A 317 39.95 11.20 -18.89
N GLY A 318 39.42 11.89 -19.90
CA GLY A 318 40.21 12.49 -20.98
C GLY A 318 40.71 11.50 -22.05
N LYS A 319 40.26 10.24 -22.05
CA LYS A 319 40.62 9.22 -23.04
C LYS A 319 39.43 8.86 -23.91
N GLU A 320 39.67 8.73 -25.22
CA GLU A 320 38.68 8.19 -26.15
C GLU A 320 38.35 6.75 -25.76
N THR A 321 37.05 6.47 -25.61
CA THR A 321 36.52 5.18 -25.19
C THR A 321 35.32 4.85 -26.06
N LEU A 322 35.18 3.60 -26.47
CA LEU A 322 34.03 3.10 -27.21
C LEU A 322 33.20 2.19 -26.32
N LEU A 323 32.03 2.69 -25.90
CA LEU A 323 31.03 1.87 -25.20
C LEU A 323 30.24 1.05 -26.21
N HIS A 324 30.07 -0.22 -25.90
CA HIS A 324 29.24 -1.14 -26.67
C HIS A 324 28.08 -1.66 -25.85
N ALA A 325 26.95 -1.90 -26.52
CA ALA A 325 25.78 -2.56 -25.95
C ALA A 325 25.32 -3.71 -26.86
N GLU A 326 25.11 -4.88 -26.26
CA GLU A 326 24.66 -6.10 -26.92
C GLU A 326 23.47 -6.70 -26.18
N ARG A 327 22.53 -7.24 -26.95
CA ARG A 327 21.28 -7.77 -26.40
C ARG A 327 21.40 -9.29 -26.28
N GLU A 328 21.54 -9.77 -25.05
CA GLU A 328 21.74 -11.18 -24.72
C GLU A 328 20.41 -11.93 -24.52
N GLY A 329 19.37 -11.23 -24.07
CA GLY A 329 18.12 -11.89 -23.72
C GLY A 329 16.96 -10.93 -23.47
N ARG A 330 15.86 -11.52 -23.00
CA ARG A 330 14.62 -10.81 -22.63
C ARG A 330 14.10 -11.41 -21.32
N ASN A 331 13.73 -10.54 -20.39
CA ASN A 331 13.02 -10.89 -19.16
C ASN A 331 11.74 -10.04 -19.08
N GLY A 332 10.59 -10.68 -19.32
CA GLY A 332 9.31 -9.98 -19.42
C GLY A 332 9.32 -8.85 -20.47
N ASN A 333 9.17 -7.60 -20.01
CA ASN A 333 9.21 -6.39 -20.86
C ASN A 333 10.58 -5.70 -20.91
N ALA A 334 11.58 -6.22 -20.19
CA ALA A 334 12.95 -5.74 -20.17
C ALA A 334 13.89 -6.68 -20.94
N PHE A 335 15.11 -6.21 -21.17
CA PHE A 335 16.13 -6.90 -21.96
C PHE A 335 17.43 -7.01 -21.17
N ASN A 336 18.08 -8.16 -21.26
CA ASN A 336 19.41 -8.35 -20.70
C ASN A 336 20.40 -7.74 -21.68
N ILE A 337 21.07 -6.67 -21.26
CA ILE A 337 22.03 -5.94 -22.06
C ILE A 337 23.42 -6.15 -21.47
N ARG A 338 24.34 -6.66 -22.28
CA ARG A 338 25.75 -6.67 -21.97
C ARG A 338 26.37 -5.37 -22.45
N PHE A 339 27.02 -4.66 -21.53
CA PHE A 339 27.85 -3.51 -21.83
C PHE A 339 29.31 -3.92 -21.86
N SER A 340 30.09 -3.41 -22.82
CA SER A 340 31.55 -3.59 -22.86
C SER A 340 32.25 -2.33 -23.37
N TRP A 341 33.46 -2.04 -22.90
CA TRP A 341 34.22 -0.84 -23.30
C TRP A 341 35.72 -1.08 -23.29
N ASP A 342 36.46 -0.29 -24.07
CA ASP A 342 37.88 -0.46 -24.38
C ASP A 342 38.83 0.46 -23.58
N ALA A 343 38.37 1.04 -22.47
CA ALA A 343 39.19 1.87 -21.61
C ALA A 343 39.77 1.12 -20.40
N ALA A 344 41.10 0.97 -20.40
CA ALA A 344 41.83 0.36 -19.29
C ALA A 344 41.64 1.15 -17.98
N GLY A 345 41.01 0.51 -17.00
CA GLY A 345 40.76 1.06 -15.67
C GLY A 345 39.48 1.89 -15.52
N ALA A 346 38.74 2.16 -16.60
CA ALA A 346 37.45 2.84 -16.51
C ALA A 346 36.40 1.88 -15.90
N THR A 347 35.69 2.38 -14.89
CA THR A 347 34.62 1.66 -14.21
C THR A 347 33.28 1.89 -14.91
N PHE A 348 32.30 1.01 -14.72
CA PHE A 348 30.97 1.23 -15.30
C PHE A 348 30.31 2.52 -14.81
N ALA A 349 30.57 2.93 -13.55
CA ALA A 349 30.13 4.24 -13.05
C ALA A 349 30.64 5.40 -13.91
N SER A 350 31.95 5.42 -14.23
CA SER A 350 32.55 6.46 -15.08
C SER A 350 31.98 6.46 -16.50
N ILE A 351 31.61 5.28 -17.01
CA ILE A 351 30.95 5.11 -18.31
C ILE A 351 29.55 5.72 -18.27
N LEU A 352 28.74 5.42 -17.25
CA LEU A 352 27.40 5.99 -17.08
C LEU A 352 27.46 7.51 -16.91
N GLU A 353 28.42 8.02 -16.14
CA GLU A 353 28.61 9.46 -15.95
C GLU A 353 28.88 10.18 -17.28
N ALA A 354 29.76 9.63 -18.11
CA ALA A 354 30.12 10.20 -19.40
C ALA A 354 29.04 10.04 -20.48
N ALA A 355 28.29 8.93 -20.47
CA ALA A 355 27.38 8.56 -21.55
C ALA A 355 25.90 8.84 -21.28
N GLY A 356 25.52 8.85 -20.01
CA GLY A 356 24.13 8.79 -19.60
C GLY A 356 23.51 10.14 -19.28
N GLU A 357 22.20 10.20 -19.39
CA GLU A 357 21.36 11.29 -18.92
C GLU A 357 20.68 10.87 -17.61
N ILE A 358 20.41 11.84 -16.73
CA ILE A 358 19.55 11.58 -15.57
C ILE A 358 18.14 11.25 -16.06
N PRO A 359 17.61 10.09 -15.66
CA PRO A 359 16.23 9.77 -15.93
C PRO A 359 15.30 10.59 -15.04
N ILE A 360 14.43 11.36 -15.67
CA ILE A 360 13.33 12.03 -14.99
C ILE A 360 12.01 11.29 -15.24
N PRO A 361 11.06 11.35 -14.29
CA PRO A 361 9.77 10.69 -14.43
C PRO A 361 9.02 11.15 -15.69
N PRO A 362 8.35 10.24 -16.41
CA PRO A 362 7.67 10.56 -17.67
C PRO A 362 6.55 11.59 -17.50
N TYR A 363 5.88 11.62 -16.35
CA TYR A 363 4.78 12.56 -16.06
C TYR A 363 5.22 14.03 -15.98
N LEU A 364 6.53 14.34 -15.91
CA LEU A 364 7.00 15.72 -15.96
C LEU A 364 6.79 16.35 -17.35
N ASN A 365 6.57 15.52 -18.38
CA ASN A 365 6.28 15.96 -19.75
C ASN A 365 7.31 16.97 -20.29
N ARG A 366 8.59 16.74 -20.00
CA ARG A 366 9.74 17.49 -20.52
C ARG A 366 10.97 16.58 -20.67
N ASN A 367 11.98 17.08 -21.37
CA ASN A 367 13.29 16.41 -21.46
C ASN A 367 14.12 16.67 -20.21
N THR A 368 15.13 15.83 -19.98
CA THR A 368 16.16 16.05 -18.96
C THR A 368 16.93 17.34 -19.29
N GLU A 369 17.18 18.14 -18.26
CA GLU A 369 17.92 19.40 -18.33
C GLU A 369 19.18 19.35 -17.45
N PRO A 370 20.22 20.17 -17.72
CA PRO A 370 21.43 20.18 -16.91
C PRO A 370 21.19 20.40 -15.42
N SER A 371 20.17 21.19 -15.05
CA SER A 371 19.81 21.45 -13.65
C SER A 371 19.31 20.20 -12.91
N ASP A 372 18.77 19.19 -13.60
CA ASP A 372 18.28 17.95 -12.97
C ASP A 372 19.40 17.17 -12.26
N SER A 373 20.66 17.38 -12.64
CA SER A 373 21.84 16.85 -11.94
C SER A 373 21.98 17.30 -10.48
N VAL A 374 21.37 18.45 -10.17
CA VAL A 374 21.31 19.04 -8.84
C VAL A 374 19.88 18.98 -8.28
N ASP A 375 18.88 19.23 -9.13
CA ASP A 375 17.47 19.33 -8.75
C ASP A 375 16.84 18.01 -8.38
N TYR A 376 17.22 16.94 -9.08
CA TYR A 376 16.71 15.60 -8.86
C TYR A 376 17.58 14.80 -7.88
N GLN A 377 18.14 15.48 -6.87
CA GLN A 377 18.99 14.90 -5.83
C GLN A 377 18.66 15.54 -4.48
N THR A 378 18.68 14.72 -3.42
CA THR A 378 18.57 15.21 -2.05
C THR A 378 19.92 15.75 -1.57
N VAL A 379 19.91 16.67 -0.60
CA VAL A 379 21.15 17.24 -0.04
C VAL A 379 22.02 16.21 0.71
N TYR A 380 21.44 15.05 1.04
CA TYR A 380 22.10 13.97 1.77
C TYR A 380 22.33 12.71 0.90
N SER A 381 22.10 12.76 -0.42
CA SER A 381 22.35 11.61 -1.28
C SER A 381 23.85 11.35 -1.45
N ARG A 382 24.28 10.10 -1.27
CA ARG A 382 25.70 9.70 -1.29
C ARG A 382 25.95 8.39 -2.02
N ILE A 383 25.02 7.44 -1.91
CA ILE A 383 25.22 6.08 -2.43
C ILE A 383 24.65 6.00 -3.84
N GLU A 384 25.50 5.83 -4.84
CA GLU A 384 25.07 5.63 -6.22
C GLU A 384 24.30 4.32 -6.39
N GLY A 385 23.21 4.37 -7.15
CA GLY A 385 22.49 3.16 -7.57
C GLY A 385 20.98 3.27 -7.54
N SER A 386 20.40 4.45 -7.73
CA SER A 386 18.96 4.56 -7.97
C SER A 386 18.68 5.20 -9.32
N VAL A 387 17.59 4.76 -9.92
CA VAL A 387 17.05 5.29 -11.18
C VAL A 387 16.03 6.39 -10.92
N ALA A 388 15.51 6.48 -9.70
CA ALA A 388 14.60 7.54 -9.25
C ALA A 388 15.10 8.17 -7.96
N ALA A 389 14.85 9.47 -7.79
CA ALA A 389 15.20 10.16 -6.55
C ALA A 389 14.22 9.76 -5.43
N PRO A 390 14.67 9.73 -4.15
CA PRO A 390 13.75 9.69 -3.01
C PRO A 390 13.09 11.06 -2.86
N THR A 391 12.03 11.32 -3.63
CA THR A 391 11.50 12.67 -3.91
C THR A 391 10.99 13.42 -2.69
N ALA A 392 10.51 12.72 -1.66
CA ALA A 392 10.13 13.33 -0.39
C ALA A 392 11.31 14.01 0.32
N GLY A 393 12.52 13.52 0.05
CA GLY A 393 13.76 14.07 0.56
C GLY A 393 14.21 15.36 -0.13
N LEU A 394 13.66 15.69 -1.31
CA LEU A 394 14.09 16.86 -2.08
C LEU A 394 13.76 18.19 -1.38
N HIS A 395 12.76 18.19 -0.50
CA HIS A 395 12.31 19.37 0.24
C HIS A 395 13.27 19.78 1.36
N PHE A 396 14.12 18.86 1.82
CA PHE A 396 15.09 19.14 2.88
C PHE A 396 16.26 19.98 2.35
N THR A 397 16.52 21.06 3.05
CA THR A 397 17.70 21.92 2.91
C THR A 397 18.63 21.72 4.11
N GLU A 398 19.90 22.13 3.99
CA GLU A 398 20.84 22.17 5.11
C GLU A 398 20.27 22.92 6.32
N LYS A 399 19.50 23.98 6.08
CA LYS A 399 18.82 24.77 7.12
C LYS A 399 17.77 23.94 7.86
N THR A 400 16.91 23.20 7.14
CA THR A 400 15.91 22.33 7.78
C THR A 400 16.55 21.19 8.56
N LEU A 401 17.62 20.58 8.03
CA LEU A 401 18.36 19.52 8.74
C LEU A 401 19.02 20.05 10.01
N ALA A 402 19.63 21.24 9.96
CA ALA A 402 20.20 21.87 11.14
C ALA A 402 19.13 22.23 12.19
N ALA A 403 17.92 22.61 11.79
CA ALA A 403 16.81 22.86 12.70
C ALA A 403 16.35 21.57 13.41
N ILE A 404 16.30 20.46 12.68
CA ILE A 404 16.00 19.12 13.22
C ILE A 404 17.08 18.70 14.22
N ASP A 405 18.36 18.88 13.89
CA ASP A 405 19.48 18.56 14.78
C ASP A 405 19.43 19.40 16.07
N LYS A 406 19.07 20.69 15.97
CA LYS A 406 18.91 21.59 17.12
C LYS A 406 17.79 21.15 18.08
N LYS A 407 16.76 20.47 17.57
CA LYS A 407 15.68 19.87 18.36
C LYS A 407 16.09 18.54 19.02
N GLY A 408 17.28 18.02 18.72
CA GLY A 408 17.75 16.73 19.21
C GLY A 408 17.05 15.54 18.57
N ILE A 409 16.41 15.74 17.41
CA ILE A 409 15.77 14.66 16.64
C ILE A 409 16.88 13.91 15.91
N ALA A 410 16.97 12.60 16.15
CA ALA A 410 18.01 11.78 15.53
C ALA A 410 17.74 11.64 14.02
N ARG A 411 18.77 11.83 13.20
CA ARG A 411 18.72 11.61 11.75
C ARG A 411 19.52 10.37 11.38
N ARG A 412 18.91 9.44 10.64
CA ARG A 412 19.51 8.18 10.24
C ARG A 412 19.25 7.84 8.79
N GLU A 413 20.18 7.07 8.23
CA GLU A 413 20.23 6.74 6.81
C GLU A 413 20.07 5.25 6.58
N LEU A 414 19.28 4.91 5.57
CA LEU A 414 19.23 3.59 4.95
C LEU A 414 19.45 3.73 3.44
N THR A 415 19.68 2.61 2.77
CA THR A 415 19.84 2.57 1.31
C THR A 415 18.78 1.65 0.72
N LEU A 416 17.99 2.17 -0.23
CA LEU A 416 17.10 1.40 -1.10
C LEU A 416 17.39 1.76 -2.55
N HIS A 417 17.93 0.79 -3.30
CA HIS A 417 18.17 0.94 -4.73
C HIS A 417 16.86 0.80 -5.49
N VAL A 418 16.36 1.93 -6.02
CA VAL A 418 15.09 1.98 -6.74
C VAL A 418 15.33 1.81 -8.23
N GLY A 419 14.79 0.75 -8.82
CA GLY A 419 14.78 0.52 -10.27
C GLY A 419 13.68 1.30 -11.00
N ALA A 420 13.67 1.26 -12.34
CA ALA A 420 12.68 2.01 -13.13
C ALA A 420 11.24 1.53 -12.99
N GLY A 421 11.02 0.36 -12.38
CA GLY A 421 9.69 -0.14 -12.05
C GLY A 421 8.82 0.88 -11.31
N THR A 422 9.45 1.75 -10.52
CA THR A 422 8.79 2.85 -9.81
C THR A 422 8.12 3.88 -10.72
N PHE A 423 8.48 3.97 -12.00
CA PHE A 423 7.81 4.86 -12.95
C PHE A 423 6.62 4.21 -13.67
N GLN A 424 6.34 2.93 -13.43
CA GLN A 424 5.27 2.23 -14.13
C GLN A 424 3.94 2.41 -13.39
N PRO A 425 2.87 2.86 -14.09
CA PRO A 425 1.53 2.84 -13.53
C PRO A 425 1.05 1.40 -13.39
N VAL A 426 0.15 1.18 -12.43
CA VAL A 426 -0.60 -0.08 -12.33
C VAL A 426 -1.53 -0.17 -13.54
N LYS A 427 -1.44 -1.26 -14.31
CA LYS A 427 -2.23 -1.45 -15.53
C LYS A 427 -3.34 -2.48 -15.38
N SER A 428 -3.28 -3.30 -14.34
CA SER A 428 -4.28 -4.29 -14.02
C SER A 428 -5.50 -3.65 -13.37
N GLU A 429 -6.66 -4.29 -13.49
CA GLU A 429 -7.88 -3.83 -12.80
C GLU A 429 -7.74 -4.00 -11.29
N THR A 430 -7.14 -5.11 -10.88
CA THR A 430 -6.93 -5.46 -9.47
C THR A 430 -5.44 -5.43 -9.11
N ILE A 431 -5.15 -5.22 -7.82
CA ILE A 431 -3.77 -5.21 -7.31
C ILE A 431 -3.16 -6.62 -7.30
N GLY A 432 -3.99 -7.67 -7.20
CA GLY A 432 -3.56 -9.07 -7.23
C GLY A 432 -2.79 -9.47 -8.48
N GLU A 433 -3.12 -8.82 -9.60
CA GLU A 433 -2.49 -9.03 -10.91
C GLU A 433 -1.26 -8.13 -11.14
N HIS A 434 -1.00 -7.19 -10.23
CA HIS A 434 0.16 -6.30 -10.32
C HIS A 434 1.38 -6.96 -9.66
N GLU A 435 2.46 -7.06 -10.42
CA GLU A 435 3.75 -7.52 -9.90
C GLU A 435 4.61 -6.31 -9.49
N MET A 436 5.03 -6.28 -8.23
CA MET A 436 5.98 -5.32 -7.70
C MET A 436 7.39 -5.68 -8.15
N HIS A 437 8.16 -4.67 -8.52
CA HIS A 437 9.57 -4.85 -8.86
C HIS A 437 10.40 -5.10 -7.60
N THR A 438 11.43 -5.93 -7.72
CA THR A 438 12.38 -6.17 -6.64
C THR A 438 13.28 -4.96 -6.46
N GLU A 439 13.50 -4.57 -5.21
CA GLU A 439 14.40 -3.49 -4.84
C GLU A 439 15.40 -4.00 -3.79
N PHE A 440 16.62 -3.48 -3.82
CA PHE A 440 17.69 -3.91 -2.91
C PHE A 440 17.81 -2.99 -1.72
N ILE A 441 17.83 -3.57 -0.52
CA ILE A 441 18.01 -2.86 0.75
C ILE A 441 19.45 -3.01 1.23
N SER A 442 20.00 -1.95 1.82
CA SER A 442 21.21 -2.02 2.64
C SER A 442 21.05 -1.18 3.89
N VAL A 443 21.25 -1.81 5.05
CA VAL A 443 21.08 -1.19 6.38
C VAL A 443 22.28 -1.51 7.26
N THR A 444 22.82 -0.53 7.97
CA THR A 444 23.98 -0.73 8.84
C THR A 444 23.59 -1.44 10.14
N ARG A 445 24.54 -2.19 10.71
CA ARG A 445 24.40 -2.80 12.04
C ARG A 445 24.04 -1.77 13.10
N GLN A 446 24.63 -0.58 13.02
CA GLN A 446 24.35 0.53 13.93
C GLN A 446 22.89 0.99 13.86
N LEU A 447 22.32 1.13 12.65
CA LEU A 447 20.92 1.52 12.52
C LEU A 447 19.99 0.46 13.14
N ILE A 448 20.31 -0.83 12.99
CA ILE A 448 19.53 -1.90 13.63
C ILE A 448 19.54 -1.75 15.17
N ASP A 449 20.68 -1.47 15.79
CA ASP A 449 20.74 -1.22 17.25
C ASP A 449 19.90 -0.01 17.66
N GLU A 450 20.02 1.10 16.93
CA GLU A 450 19.30 2.32 17.25
C GLU A 450 17.78 2.18 17.07
N LEU A 451 17.34 1.37 16.11
CA LEU A 451 15.93 0.99 15.95
C LEU A 451 15.45 0.07 17.09
N ILE A 452 16.29 -0.87 17.57
CA ILE A 452 15.98 -1.73 18.73
C ILE A 452 15.80 -0.91 20.01
N ASP A 453 16.59 0.15 20.16
CA ASP A 453 16.65 1.01 21.33
C ASP A 453 15.78 2.27 21.21
N ALA A 454 15.14 2.48 20.06
CA ALA A 454 14.24 3.61 19.82
C ALA A 454 13.12 3.61 20.86
N LYS A 455 12.98 4.75 21.56
CA LYS A 455 11.93 4.97 22.57
C LYS A 455 10.85 5.96 22.11
N GLY A 456 11.11 6.66 21.01
CA GLY A 456 10.19 7.61 20.42
C GLY A 456 9.72 7.12 19.05
N LYS A 457 9.11 8.04 18.31
CA LYS A 457 8.47 7.76 17.03
C LYS A 457 9.48 7.62 15.91
N ILE A 458 9.33 6.61 15.05
CA ILE A 458 10.16 6.48 13.84
C ILE A 458 9.43 7.12 12.67
N ILE A 459 10.02 8.17 12.11
CA ILE A 459 9.45 8.95 11.02
C ILE A 459 10.24 8.64 9.75
N ALA A 460 9.59 7.98 8.80
CA ALA A 460 10.18 7.65 7.51
C ALA A 460 10.06 8.82 6.54
N VAL A 461 11.15 9.16 5.85
CA VAL A 461 11.13 10.14 4.76
C VAL A 461 11.05 9.42 3.43
N GLY A 462 9.88 9.47 2.82
CA GLY A 462 9.55 8.84 1.56
C GLY A 462 9.06 7.41 1.74
N THR A 463 8.20 7.00 0.80
CA THR A 463 7.63 5.64 0.71
C THR A 463 8.69 4.55 0.52
N THR A 464 9.84 4.89 -0.06
CA THR A 464 11.00 4.01 -0.15
C THR A 464 11.53 3.63 1.24
N SER A 465 11.76 4.62 2.11
CA SER A 465 12.19 4.39 3.48
C SER A 465 11.17 3.60 4.29
N VAL A 466 9.86 3.84 4.04
CA VAL A 466 8.77 3.05 4.64
C VAL A 466 8.91 1.58 4.27
N ARG A 467 8.98 1.27 2.97
CA ARG A 467 9.11 -0.12 2.50
C ARG A 467 10.35 -0.79 3.07
N THR A 468 11.49 -0.10 3.14
CA THR A 468 12.72 -0.67 3.73
C THR A 468 12.53 -0.98 5.22
N LEU A 469 12.04 -0.01 6.01
CA LEU A 469 11.83 -0.20 7.44
C LEU A 469 10.87 -1.35 7.71
N GLU A 470 9.71 -1.34 7.09
CA GLU A 470 8.72 -2.41 7.23
C GLU A 470 9.24 -3.77 6.72
N SER A 471 10.10 -3.80 5.70
CA SER A 471 10.76 -5.04 5.25
C SER A 471 11.69 -5.62 6.33
N LEU A 472 12.33 -4.80 7.16
CA LEU A 472 13.18 -5.29 8.26
C LEU A 472 12.38 -6.13 9.26
N TYR A 473 11.11 -5.81 9.50
CA TYR A 473 10.28 -6.65 10.36
C TYR A 473 10.15 -8.07 9.78
N TYR A 474 9.82 -8.19 8.49
CA TYR A 474 9.62 -9.49 7.86
C TYR A 474 10.91 -10.28 7.66
N ILE A 475 12.03 -9.61 7.36
CA ILE A 475 13.35 -10.26 7.34
C ILE A 475 13.68 -10.82 8.73
N GLY A 476 13.44 -10.04 9.79
CA GLY A 476 13.62 -10.50 11.16
C GLY A 476 12.69 -11.65 11.55
N ALA A 477 11.46 -11.67 11.04
CA ALA A 477 10.53 -12.78 11.21
C ALA A 477 11.01 -14.06 10.52
N ALA A 478 11.44 -13.96 9.26
CA ALA A 478 12.01 -15.08 8.52
C ALA A 478 13.28 -15.64 9.19
N LEU A 479 14.17 -14.76 9.68
CA LEU A 479 15.37 -15.14 10.42
C LEU A 479 15.07 -15.76 11.79
N ARG A 480 13.92 -15.43 12.39
CA ARG A 480 13.48 -16.07 13.64
C ARG A 480 13.07 -17.52 13.39
N GLU A 481 12.45 -17.81 12.26
CA GLU A 481 12.03 -19.15 11.86
C GLU A 481 13.21 -19.98 11.33
N ASN A 482 14.11 -19.36 10.54
CA ASN A 482 15.32 -19.98 10.03
C ASN A 482 16.56 -19.07 10.19
N PRO A 483 17.29 -19.18 11.31
CA PRO A 483 18.45 -18.33 11.61
C PRO A 483 19.64 -18.50 10.66
N ASP A 484 19.74 -19.64 9.97
CA ASP A 484 20.87 -19.97 9.09
C ASP A 484 20.58 -19.63 7.61
N ASN A 485 19.56 -18.81 7.33
CA ASN A 485 19.24 -18.39 5.97
C ASN A 485 20.45 -17.70 5.32
N PRO A 486 20.88 -18.11 4.10
CA PRO A 486 21.94 -17.42 3.40
C PRO A 486 21.50 -15.99 3.06
N GLU A 487 22.45 -15.06 2.99
CA GLU A 487 22.17 -13.65 2.70
C GLU A 487 21.40 -13.48 1.37
N SER A 488 21.70 -14.33 0.37
CA SER A 488 20.99 -14.37 -0.91
C SER A 488 19.51 -14.76 -0.81
N ALA A 489 19.07 -15.32 0.32
CA ALA A 489 17.68 -15.66 0.60
C ALA A 489 16.97 -14.62 1.47
N LEU A 490 17.63 -13.51 1.84
CA LEU A 490 17.00 -12.40 2.57
C LEU A 490 16.16 -11.55 1.60
N HIS A 491 15.02 -12.10 1.24
CA HIS A 491 14.06 -11.51 0.32
C HIS A 491 12.69 -11.43 0.99
N VAL A 492 12.02 -10.28 0.87
CA VAL A 492 10.63 -10.10 1.30
C VAL A 492 9.72 -10.17 0.08
N PRO A 493 8.96 -11.27 -0.11
CA PRO A 493 8.00 -11.40 -1.19
C PRO A 493 6.89 -10.35 -1.08
N GLN A 494 6.29 -10.05 -2.22
CA GLN A 494 5.23 -9.04 -2.34
C GLN A 494 4.11 -9.18 -1.31
N TRP A 495 3.55 -10.38 -1.19
CA TRP A 495 2.33 -10.65 -0.41
C TRP A 495 2.59 -11.13 1.02
N MET A 496 3.85 -11.24 1.41
CA MET A 496 4.25 -11.75 2.73
C MET A 496 3.49 -11.07 3.90
N PRO A 497 3.22 -9.74 3.89
CA PRO A 497 2.44 -9.10 4.95
C PRO A 497 1.01 -9.60 5.17
N TYR A 498 0.40 -10.21 4.15
CA TYR A 498 -1.02 -10.61 4.17
C TYR A 498 -1.17 -12.13 4.24
N GLU A 499 -0.10 -12.87 3.95
CA GLU A 499 -0.07 -14.34 3.98
C GLU A 499 0.45 -14.88 5.31
N HIS A 500 1.26 -14.11 6.03
CA HIS A 500 1.86 -14.51 7.29
C HIS A 500 1.32 -13.70 8.48
N GLY A 501 1.06 -14.38 9.59
CA GLY A 501 0.59 -13.74 10.82
C GLY A 501 1.68 -12.99 11.56
N ASP A 502 1.32 -11.86 12.16
CA ASP A 502 2.23 -11.03 12.96
C ASP A 502 2.46 -11.59 14.36
N ASN A 503 3.42 -12.51 14.47
CA ASN A 503 3.70 -13.20 15.73
C ASN A 503 4.84 -12.57 16.54
N LEU A 504 5.50 -11.53 16.02
CA LEU A 504 6.63 -10.86 16.66
C LEU A 504 6.32 -9.39 16.95
N THR A 505 6.96 -8.87 18.00
CA THR A 505 7.15 -7.42 18.15
C THR A 505 8.26 -6.93 17.21
N ALA A 506 8.20 -5.67 16.78
CA ALA A 506 9.25 -5.06 15.95
C ALA A 506 10.64 -5.24 16.57
N ARG A 507 10.76 -5.07 17.88
CA ARG A 507 12.00 -5.27 18.63
C ARG A 507 12.52 -6.71 18.55
N GLN A 508 11.65 -7.71 18.60
CA GLN A 508 12.05 -9.12 18.47
C GLN A 508 12.53 -9.47 17.07
N ALA A 509 11.90 -8.90 16.03
CA ALA A 509 12.32 -9.06 14.65
C ALA A 509 13.70 -8.41 14.41
N LEU A 510 13.89 -7.15 14.81
CA LEU A 510 15.17 -6.47 14.69
C LEU A 510 16.30 -7.17 15.48
N LYS A 511 16.00 -7.73 16.66
CA LYS A 511 16.98 -8.52 17.41
C LYS A 511 17.39 -9.80 16.68
N ALA A 512 16.49 -10.42 15.92
CA ALA A 512 16.84 -11.58 15.10
C ALA A 512 17.82 -11.18 13.98
N ILE A 513 17.59 -10.03 13.34
CA ILE A 513 18.54 -9.44 12.38
C ILE A 513 19.89 -9.17 13.06
N ALA A 514 19.91 -8.52 14.22
CA ALA A 514 21.16 -8.23 14.94
C ALA A 514 21.95 -9.52 15.24
N SER A 515 21.30 -10.56 15.75
CA SER A 515 21.95 -11.85 16.01
C SER A 515 22.48 -12.52 14.73
N TYR A 516 21.75 -12.42 13.63
CA TYR A 516 22.19 -12.92 12.33
C TYR A 516 23.45 -12.19 11.83
N MET A 517 23.44 -10.86 11.89
CA MET A 517 24.59 -10.04 11.50
C MET A 517 25.81 -10.33 12.37
N ASP A 518 25.64 -10.48 13.68
CA ASP A 518 26.72 -10.79 14.61
C ASP A 518 27.31 -12.19 14.33
N ALA A 519 26.47 -13.19 14.07
CA ALA A 519 26.89 -14.56 13.73
C ALA A 519 27.69 -14.63 12.43
N ASN A 520 27.30 -13.82 11.43
CA ASN A 520 27.96 -13.76 10.13
C ASN A 520 29.02 -12.66 10.01
N ARG A 521 29.26 -11.90 11.10
CA ARG A 521 30.22 -10.76 11.17
C ARG A 521 29.95 -9.68 10.10
N LEU A 522 28.68 -9.38 9.88
CA LEU A 522 28.23 -8.39 8.92
C LEU A 522 28.15 -7.00 9.56
N ASP A 523 28.72 -5.99 8.91
CA ASP A 523 28.56 -4.58 9.27
C ASP A 523 27.31 -3.96 8.63
N ARG A 524 26.80 -4.58 7.56
CA ARG A 524 25.58 -4.22 6.84
C ARG A 524 24.74 -5.46 6.55
N LEU A 525 23.43 -5.29 6.70
CA LEU A 525 22.44 -6.22 6.18
C LEU A 525 22.16 -5.85 4.73
N VAL A 526 22.39 -6.79 3.80
CA VAL A 526 21.90 -6.67 2.42
C VAL A 526 20.74 -7.64 2.23
N GLY A 527 19.71 -7.19 1.53
CA GLY A 527 18.56 -8.01 1.19
C GLY A 527 17.79 -7.40 0.04
N SER A 528 16.61 -7.95 -0.24
CA SER A 528 15.71 -7.41 -1.25
C SER A 528 14.26 -7.44 -0.82
N THR A 529 13.44 -6.62 -1.45
CA THR A 529 12.01 -6.51 -1.14
C THR A 529 11.17 -6.28 -2.39
N GLN A 530 10.04 -6.97 -2.45
CA GLN A 530 8.93 -6.69 -3.36
C GLN A 530 7.68 -6.23 -2.58
N ILE A 531 7.83 -5.91 -1.29
CA ILE A 531 6.71 -5.67 -0.38
C ILE A 531 5.67 -4.70 -0.98
N ILE A 532 4.41 -5.12 -0.96
CA ILE A 532 3.28 -4.23 -1.26
C ILE A 532 2.59 -3.79 0.03
N ILE A 533 2.50 -2.48 0.23
CA ILE A 533 1.77 -1.89 1.34
C ILE A 533 0.49 -1.30 0.79
N ALA A 534 -0.64 -1.87 1.20
CA ALA A 534 -1.99 -1.55 0.75
C ALA A 534 -2.96 -1.57 1.93
N PRO A 535 -4.17 -1.00 1.80
CA PRO A 535 -5.12 -0.92 2.91
C PRO A 535 -5.37 -2.28 3.59
N GLY A 536 -5.33 -2.26 4.92
CA GLY A 536 -5.32 -3.47 5.75
C GLY A 536 -3.93 -3.84 6.28
N TYR A 537 -2.86 -3.23 5.76
CA TYR A 537 -1.50 -3.40 6.26
C TYR A 537 -1.32 -2.88 7.70
N LYS A 538 -0.57 -3.62 8.51
CA LYS A 538 -0.19 -3.22 9.86
C LYS A 538 1.26 -2.73 9.88
N PHE A 539 1.47 -1.48 10.27
CA PHE A 539 2.80 -0.90 10.38
C PHE A 539 3.48 -1.36 11.68
N HIS A 540 4.73 -1.81 11.57
CA HIS A 540 5.50 -2.37 12.67
C HIS A 540 6.55 -1.42 13.21
N LEU A 541 7.23 -0.69 12.31
CA LEU A 541 8.31 0.23 12.67
C LEU A 541 7.92 1.68 12.48
N VAL A 542 7.19 1.99 11.40
CA VAL A 542 6.93 3.37 11.01
C VAL A 542 5.74 3.95 11.76
N ASP A 543 5.97 5.07 12.46
CA ASP A 543 4.93 5.83 13.14
C ASP A 543 4.51 7.12 12.41
N GLY A 544 5.34 7.58 11.47
CA GLY A 544 5.09 8.80 10.71
C GLY A 544 5.75 8.75 9.34
N ILE A 545 5.16 9.44 8.36
CA ILE A 545 5.67 9.49 7.00
C ILE A 545 5.77 10.95 6.54
N VAL A 546 6.95 11.35 6.07
CA VAL A 546 7.10 12.54 5.22
C VAL A 546 7.06 12.08 3.77
N THR A 547 6.10 12.54 2.97
CA THR A 547 5.97 12.11 1.56
C THR A 547 5.40 13.21 0.66
N ASN A 548 5.55 13.05 -0.66
CA ASN A 548 4.85 13.89 -1.65
C ASN A 548 3.38 13.44 -1.81
N PHE A 549 2.62 14.17 -2.63
CA PHE A 549 1.37 13.67 -3.22
C PHE A 549 1.67 12.80 -4.44
N HIS A 550 1.00 11.65 -4.56
CA HIS A 550 1.32 10.61 -5.54
C HIS A 550 0.29 10.52 -6.65
N GLN A 551 0.65 9.94 -7.80
CA GLN A 551 -0.28 9.78 -8.93
C GLN A 551 -1.55 9.01 -8.51
N PRO A 552 -2.72 9.33 -9.10
CA PRO A 552 -3.89 8.47 -8.99
C PRO A 552 -3.55 7.06 -9.52
N GLN A 553 -4.25 6.06 -9.01
CA GLN A 553 -4.10 4.68 -9.45
C GLN A 553 -2.65 4.15 -9.33
N SER A 554 -1.95 4.53 -8.26
CA SER A 554 -0.56 4.12 -7.99
C SER A 554 -0.42 3.33 -6.69
N THR A 555 0.57 2.43 -6.64
CA THR A 555 0.91 1.67 -5.43
C THR A 555 1.37 2.57 -4.28
N LEU A 556 1.95 3.74 -4.58
CA LEU A 556 2.30 4.73 -3.57
C LEU A 556 1.07 5.33 -2.89
N LEU A 557 -0.03 5.52 -3.63
CA LEU A 557 -1.29 5.97 -3.06
C LEU A 557 -1.94 4.87 -2.20
N LEU A 558 -1.80 3.59 -2.56
CA LEU A 558 -2.22 2.47 -1.71
C LEU A 558 -1.47 2.48 -0.36
N LEU A 559 -0.16 2.74 -0.39
CA LEU A 559 0.65 2.84 0.84
C LEU A 559 0.20 3.98 1.72
N VAL A 560 -0.01 5.17 1.14
CA VAL A 560 -0.53 6.33 1.89
C VAL A 560 -1.90 5.99 2.47
N SER A 561 -2.81 5.41 1.68
CA SER A 561 -4.13 4.96 2.13
C SER A 561 -4.04 3.97 3.29
N ALA A 562 -3.14 2.99 3.23
CA ALA A 562 -2.90 2.05 4.31
C ALA A 562 -2.44 2.76 5.60
N PHE A 563 -1.56 3.75 5.47
CA PHE A 563 -1.01 4.47 6.62
C PHE A 563 -2.04 5.36 7.32
N VAL A 564 -2.95 5.96 6.57
CA VAL A 564 -4.00 6.86 7.10
C VAL A 564 -5.35 6.16 7.27
N ASP A 565 -5.35 4.84 7.34
CA ASP A 565 -6.53 3.99 7.55
C ASP A 565 -7.70 4.30 6.59
N GLY A 566 -7.37 4.52 5.32
CA GLY A 566 -8.33 4.78 4.24
C GLY A 566 -8.69 6.26 4.03
N ASN A 567 -8.28 7.16 4.93
CA ASN A 567 -8.62 8.59 4.88
C ASN A 567 -7.80 9.41 3.85
N TRP A 568 -7.22 8.77 2.85
CA TRP A 568 -6.37 9.43 1.85
C TRP A 568 -7.17 10.42 1.00
N ARG A 569 -8.45 10.14 0.72
CA ARG A 569 -9.28 10.99 -0.16
C ARG A 569 -9.45 12.40 0.43
N ALA A 570 -9.73 12.51 1.72
CA ALA A 570 -9.83 13.81 2.40
C ALA A 570 -8.53 14.62 2.33
N ILE A 571 -7.37 13.95 2.45
CA ILE A 571 -6.06 14.58 2.34
C ILE A 571 -5.84 15.14 0.92
N TYR A 572 -6.16 14.35 -0.10
CA TYR A 572 -5.95 14.74 -1.50
C TYR A 572 -6.97 15.80 -1.96
N ASP A 573 -8.23 15.71 -1.53
CA ASP A 573 -9.26 16.72 -1.80
C ASP A 573 -8.91 18.07 -1.13
N TYR A 574 -8.39 18.03 0.10
CA TYR A 574 -7.85 19.22 0.76
C TYR A 574 -6.69 19.81 -0.05
N ALA A 575 -5.73 19.00 -0.47
CA ALA A 575 -4.58 19.45 -1.25
C ALA A 575 -5.00 20.10 -2.58
N LEU A 576 -5.94 19.49 -3.30
CA LEU A 576 -6.48 20.02 -4.57
C LEU A 576 -7.18 21.38 -4.36
N SER A 577 -8.00 21.49 -3.31
CA SER A 577 -8.76 22.71 -3.00
C SER A 577 -7.91 23.85 -2.42
N HIS A 578 -6.73 23.56 -1.86
CA HIS A 578 -5.84 24.53 -1.23
C HIS A 578 -4.57 24.81 -2.05
N ASP A 579 -4.62 24.51 -3.35
CA ASP A 579 -3.58 24.83 -4.31
C ASP A 579 -2.21 24.21 -3.99
N PHE A 580 -2.21 22.97 -3.53
CA PHE A 580 -0.98 22.18 -3.43
C PHE A 580 -0.51 21.72 -4.81
N ARG A 581 0.80 21.62 -4.96
CA ARG A 581 1.50 21.05 -6.11
C ARG A 581 1.80 19.58 -5.86
N PHE A 582 1.72 18.76 -6.90
CA PHE A 582 1.75 17.30 -6.79
C PHE A 582 3.05 16.70 -7.37
N LEU A 583 3.31 15.43 -7.03
CA LEU A 583 4.41 14.60 -7.51
C LEU A 583 5.81 15.09 -7.07
N SER A 584 6.87 14.66 -7.77
CA SER A 584 8.28 14.77 -7.35
C SER A 584 8.69 16.15 -6.83
N TYR A 585 8.39 17.20 -7.60
CA TYR A 585 8.78 18.58 -7.29
C TYR A 585 7.65 19.41 -6.65
N GLY A 586 6.56 18.73 -6.29
CA GLY A 586 5.38 19.34 -5.70
C GLY A 586 5.62 19.80 -4.26
N ASP A 587 4.55 19.77 -3.50
CA ASP A 587 4.54 20.05 -2.06
C ASP A 587 4.64 18.73 -1.27
N ALA A 588 4.80 18.87 0.05
CA ALA A 588 5.02 17.76 0.96
C ALA A 588 3.81 17.51 1.86
N SER A 589 3.78 16.32 2.45
CA SER A 589 2.88 15.92 3.51
C SER A 589 3.66 15.28 4.65
N LEU A 590 3.28 15.58 5.88
CA LEU A 590 3.69 14.90 7.11
C LEU A 590 2.46 14.19 7.66
N LEU A 591 2.47 12.87 7.61
CA LEU A 591 1.40 12.01 8.08
C LEU A 591 1.83 11.40 9.42
N LEU A 592 1.03 11.61 10.47
CA LEU A 592 1.29 11.10 11.81
C LEU A 592 0.10 10.28 12.31
N ARG A 593 0.38 9.08 12.86
CA ARG A 593 -0.61 8.19 13.49
C ARG A 593 -0.62 8.33 15.01
#